data_AF-A0A2V2F9D9-F1
#
_entry.id   AF-A0A2V2F9D9-F1
#
_cell.length_a   1.000
_cell.length_b   1.000
_cell.length_c   1.000
_cell.angle_alpha   90.00
_cell.angle_beta   90.00
_cell.angle_gamma   90.00
#
_symmetry.space_group_name_H-M   'P 1'
#
loop_
_entity.id
_entity.type
_entity.pdbx_description
1 polymer ?
#
loop_
_entity_poly.entity_id
_entity_poly.type
_entity_poly.pdbx_seq_one_letter_code
_entity_poly.pdbx_strand_id
1 'polypeptide(L)'
;MRGCQRQIIMLKGTDSQIFDEAYFLLRKDFDRSRGSEGELVREAERLVALNTTCRRTRRHPRLWLFAAGMLAGGLLFLLLWWIF
;
A
#
# COMPACT_ATOMS: atom_id res chain seq x y z
N MET A 1 -29.22 22.49 15.64
CA MET A 1 -28.05 21.92 14.92
C MET A 1 -27.61 20.65 15.66
N ARG A 2 -27.79 19.45 15.08
CA ARG A 2 -27.33 18.21 15.71
C ARG A 2 -25.84 18.03 15.39
N GLY A 3 -24.98 18.48 16.30
CA GLY A 3 -23.54 18.28 16.23
C GLY A 3 -23.24 16.79 16.12
N CYS A 4 -22.65 16.38 15.00
CA CYS A 4 -22.26 15.00 14.78
C CYS A 4 -20.88 14.81 15.38
N GLN A 5 -20.81 14.44 16.67
CA GLN A 5 -19.54 14.08 17.30
C GLN A 5 -19.01 12.81 16.64
N ARG A 6 -17.87 12.91 15.95
CA ARG A 6 -17.16 11.77 15.34
C ARG A 6 -15.92 11.52 16.18
N GLN A 7 -15.69 10.26 16.53
CA GLN A 7 -14.51 9.87 17.28
C GLN A 7 -13.34 9.68 16.29
N ILE A 8 -12.18 10.23 16.65
CA ILE A 8 -10.94 10.12 15.86
C ILE A 8 -9.91 9.37 16.70
N ILE A 9 -9.27 8.37 16.11
CA ILE A 9 -8.11 7.69 16.69
C ILE A 9 -6.87 8.21 15.96
N MET A 10 -5.90 8.68 16.74
CA MET A 10 -4.67 9.27 16.25
C MET A 10 -3.52 8.29 16.43
N LEU A 11 -2.87 7.91 15.34
CA LEU A 11 -1.60 7.20 15.38
C LEU A 11 -0.46 8.19 15.20
N LYS A 12 0.49 8.19 16.14
CA LYS A 12 1.74 8.95 16.08
C LYS A 12 2.89 8.01 15.77
N GLY A 13 3.91 8.51 15.07
CA GLY A 13 5.13 7.74 14.80
C GLY A 13 4.89 6.58 13.83
N THR A 14 4.21 6.84 12.71
CA THR A 14 3.95 5.84 11.66
C THR A 14 5.21 5.43 10.86
N ASP A 15 6.42 5.74 11.36
CA ASP A 15 7.73 5.56 10.71
C ASP A 15 7.78 6.00 9.24
N SER A 16 6.86 6.89 8.86
CA SER A 16 6.70 7.36 7.49
C SER A 16 7.59 8.57 7.29
N GLN A 17 8.43 8.53 6.26
CA GLN A 17 9.32 9.63 5.89
C GLN A 17 8.60 10.91 5.43
N ILE A 18 7.27 10.85 5.27
CA ILE A 18 6.45 11.92 4.67
C ILE A 18 5.28 12.33 5.57
N PHE A 19 4.88 11.47 6.52
CA PHE A 19 3.69 11.72 7.34
C PHE A 19 4.03 11.45 8.81
N ASP A 20 3.89 12.46 9.66
CA ASP A 20 4.14 12.31 11.12
C ASP A 20 2.98 11.60 11.84
N GLU A 21 1.75 11.78 11.35
CA GLU A 21 0.53 11.38 12.04
C GLU A 21 -0.52 10.81 11.07
N ALA A 22 -1.26 9.80 11.52
CA ALA A 22 -2.38 9.22 10.79
C ALA A 22 -3.66 9.29 11.62
N TYR A 23 -4.74 9.75 10.99
CA TYR A 23 -6.04 9.93 11.63
C TYR A 23 -7.05 8.91 11.10
N PHE A 24 -7.59 8.08 12.00
CA PHE A 24 -8.65 7.14 11.70
C PHE A 24 -9.98 7.68 12.22
N LEU A 25 -10.94 7.89 11.33
CA LEU A 25 -12.29 8.31 11.71
C LEU A 25 -13.16 7.07 11.98
N LEU A 26 -13.70 7.00 13.19
CA LEU A 26 -14.63 5.94 13.56
C LEU A 26 -16.01 6.17 12.92
N ARG A 27 -16.63 5.08 12.47
CA ARG A 27 -18.02 5.11 11.99
C ARG A 27 -18.96 5.49 13.13
N LYS A 28 -19.98 6.29 12.82
CA LYS A 28 -21.00 6.73 13.78
C LYS A 28 -21.75 5.60 14.46
N ASP A 29 -21.91 4.48 13.76
CA ASP A 29 -22.68 3.33 14.24
C ASP A 29 -21.79 2.33 15.03
N PHE A 30 -20.52 2.67 15.23
CA PHE A 30 -19.61 1.83 15.97
C PHE A 30 -19.79 2.05 17.48
N ASP A 31 -20.40 1.07 18.13
CA ASP A 31 -20.57 1.06 19.57
C ASP A 31 -19.29 0.58 20.26
N ARG A 32 -18.61 1.50 20.96
CA ARG A 32 -17.37 1.21 21.69
C ARG A 32 -17.58 0.16 22.80
N SER A 33 -18.81 -0.07 23.24
CA SER A 33 -19.13 -1.13 24.21
C SER A 33 -19.11 -2.55 23.59
N ARG A 34 -19.24 -2.65 22.26
CA ARG A 34 -19.21 -3.93 21.53
C ARG A 34 -17.83 -4.32 21.03
N GLY A 35 -16.96 -3.36 20.75
CA GLY A 35 -15.62 -3.61 20.24
C GLY A 35 -14.56 -3.49 21.33
N SER A 36 -13.83 -4.58 21.58
CA SER A 36 -12.59 -4.52 22.38
C SER A 36 -11.60 -3.56 21.73
N GLU A 37 -10.86 -2.77 22.50
CA GLU A 37 -9.79 -1.91 21.97
C GLU A 37 -8.79 -2.69 21.11
N GLY A 38 -8.61 -3.99 21.37
CA GLY A 38 -7.79 -4.87 20.55
C GLY A 38 -8.35 -5.11 19.13
N GLU A 39 -9.68 -5.10 18.95
CA GLU A 39 -10.29 -5.25 17.61
C GLU A 39 -10.11 -4.00 16.76
N LEU A 40 -10.16 -2.83 17.39
CA LEU A 40 -9.94 -1.54 16.73
C LEU A 40 -8.50 -1.43 16.21
N VAL A 41 -7.53 -1.79 17.04
CA VAL A 41 -6.12 -1.80 16.65
C VAL A 41 -5.88 -2.82 15.53
N ARG A 42 -6.46 -4.01 15.65
CA ARG A 42 -6.30 -5.08 14.65
C ARG A 42 -6.91 -4.73 13.29
N GLU A 43 -8.06 -4.05 13.25
CA GLU A 43 -8.63 -3.55 11.99
C GLU A 43 -7.83 -2.38 11.41
N ALA A 44 -7.27 -1.49 12.25
CA ALA A 44 -6.37 -0.44 11.79
C ALA A 44 -5.09 -1.03 11.15
N GLU A 45 -4.46 -2.02 11.80
CA GLU A 45 -3.32 -2.75 11.25
C GLU A 45 -3.67 -3.44 9.93
N ARG A 46 -4.84 -4.09 9.86
CA ARG A 46 -5.35 -4.71 8.63
C ARG A 46 -5.48 -3.71 7.49
N LEU A 47 -6.04 -2.52 7.76
CA LEU A 47 -6.18 -1.45 6.76
C LEU A 47 -4.83 -0.92 6.27
N VAL A 48 -3.85 -0.80 7.16
CA VAL A 48 -2.48 -0.40 6.81
C VAL A 48 -1.80 -1.48 5.98
N ALA A 49 -1.91 -2.75 6.38
CA ALA A 49 -1.35 -3.89 5.64
C ALA A 49 -1.94 -4.03 4.23
N LEU A 50 -3.26 -3.88 4.08
CA LEU A 50 -3.94 -3.91 2.78
C LEU A 50 -3.49 -2.74 1.87
N ASN A 51 -3.33 -1.54 2.40
CA ASN A 51 -2.91 -0.39 1.59
C ASN A 51 -1.42 -0.44 1.21
N THR A 52 -0.56 -0.93 2.10
CA THR A 52 0.88 -1.05 1.84
C THR A 52 1.20 -2.16 0.85
N THR A 53 0.54 -3.32 0.95
CA THR A 53 0.73 -4.44 0.02
C THR A 53 0.26 -4.12 -1.39
N CYS A 54 -0.92 -3.49 -1.56
CA CYS A 54 -1.41 -3.03 -2.86
C CYS A 54 -0.52 -1.97 -3.52
N ARG A 55 0.14 -1.10 -2.74
CA ARG A 55 1.12 -0.12 -3.27
C ARG A 55 2.42 -0.75 -3.73
N ARG A 56 2.86 -1.87 -3.12
CA ARG A 56 4.15 -2.51 -3.43
C ARG A 56 4.13 -3.22 -4.79
N THR A 57 2.99 -3.76 -5.20
CA THR A 57 2.86 -4.53 -6.45
C THR A 57 2.85 -3.66 -7.72
N ARG A 58 2.65 -2.34 -7.65
CA ARG A 58 2.57 -1.48 -8.85
C ARG A 58 3.90 -1.00 -9.43
N ARG A 59 5.06 -1.38 -8.88
CA ARG A 59 6.32 -0.66 -9.18
C ARG A 59 7.20 -1.19 -10.32
N HIS A 60 6.92 -2.32 -10.97
CA HIS A 60 7.89 -2.84 -11.98
C HIS A 60 7.39 -3.22 -13.37
N PRO A 61 6.37 -2.56 -13.98
CA PRO A 61 6.11 -2.80 -15.41
C PRO A 61 7.28 -2.36 -16.28
N ARG A 62 8.02 -1.31 -15.88
CA ARG A 62 9.15 -0.76 -16.66
C ARG A 62 10.37 -1.68 -16.65
N LEU A 63 10.71 -2.28 -15.52
CA LEU A 63 11.87 -3.18 -15.41
C LEU A 63 11.66 -4.47 -16.21
N TRP A 64 10.42 -4.95 -16.30
CA TRP A 64 10.07 -6.10 -17.13
C TRP A 64 10.19 -5.79 -18.62
N LEU A 65 9.79 -4.58 -19.04
CA LEU A 65 9.99 -4.10 -20.42
C LEU A 65 11.48 -3.97 -20.77
N PHE A 66 12.32 -3.49 -19.85
CA PHE A 66 13.78 -3.44 -20.05
C PHE A 66 14.39 -4.83 -20.19
N ALA A 67 14.00 -5.78 -19.32
CA ALA A 67 14.48 -7.15 -19.39
C ALA A 67 14.07 -7.84 -20.70
N ALA A 68 12.83 -7.65 -21.14
CA ALA A 68 12.35 -8.16 -22.43
C ALA A 68 13.13 -7.57 -23.61
N GLY A 69 13.43 -6.27 -23.58
CA GLY A 69 14.22 -5.60 -24.61
C GLY A 69 15.66 -6.13 -24.70
N MET A 70 16.33 -6.36 -23.57
CA MET A 70 17.69 -6.96 -23.56
C MET A 70 17.70 -8.38 -24.09
N LEU A 71 16.71 -9.21 -23.74
CA LEU A 71 16.61 -10.58 -24.25
C LEU A 71 16.38 -10.61 -25.76
N ALA A 72 15.44 -9.80 -26.26
CA ALA A 72 15.15 -9.72 -27.69
C ALA A 72 16.35 -9.19 -28.50
N GLY A 73 17.00 -8.12 -28.01
CA GLY A 73 18.19 -7.55 -28.65
C GLY A 73 19.38 -8.51 -28.65
N GLY A 74 19.62 -9.21 -27.55
CA GLY A 74 20.69 -10.21 -27.44
C GLY A 74 20.49 -11.41 -28.37
N LEU A 75 19.27 -11.93 -28.45
CA LEU A 75 18.91 -13.00 -29.41
C LEU A 75 19.12 -12.56 -30.85
N LEU A 76 18.71 -11.35 -31.20
CA LEU A 76 18.86 -10.82 -32.55
C LEU A 76 20.34 -10.61 -32.92
N PHE A 77 21.17 -10.15 -31.98
CA PHE A 77 22.61 -10.02 -32.16
C PHE A 77 23.29 -11.38 -32.37
N LEU A 78 22.93 -12.40 -31.57
CA LEU A 78 23.48 -13.76 -31.71
C LEU A 78 23.09 -14.40 -33.05
N LEU A 79 21.86 -14.18 -33.52
CA LEU A 79 21.41 -14.67 -34.82
C LEU A 79 22.16 -14.00 -35.98
N LEU A 80 22.39 -12.68 -35.89
CA LEU A 80 23.18 -11.96 -36.89
C LEU A 80 24.64 -12.41 -36.90
N TRP A 81 25.23 -12.66 -35.71
CA TRP A 81 26.58 -13.20 -35.58
C TRP A 81 26.71 -14.64 -36.11
N TRP A 82 25.65 -15.44 -36.05
CA TRP A 82 25.66 -16.80 -36.58
C TRP A 82 25.58 -16.85 -38.12
N ILE A 83 24.99 -15.82 -38.72
CA ILE A 83 24.77 -15.71 -40.18
C ILE A 83 25.98 -15.11 -40.90
N PHE A 84 26.75 -14.25 -40.24
CA PHE A 84 27.97 -13.60 -40.77
C PHE A 84 29.24 -14.31 -40.34
#